data_AF-X0ZI43-F1
#
_entry.id   AF-X0ZI43-F1
#
_cell.length_a   1.000
_cell.length_b   1.000
_cell.length_c   1.000
_cell.angle_alpha   90.00
_cell.angle_beta   90.00
_cell.angle_gamma   90.00
#
_symmetry.space_group_name_H-M   'P 1'
#
loop_
_entity.id
_entity.type
_entity.pdbx_description
1 polymer ?
#
loop_
_entity_poly.entity_id
_entity_poly.type
_entity_poly.pdbx_seq_one_letter_code
_entity_poly.pdbx_strand_id
1 'polypeptide(L)' 'MRNLFHAVFYWINVRSWMSALIWLVTRRDIKGRERIPRKGALILASNHLNLTDPPILTVMMPRRVVWMSKQELF' A
#
# COMPACT_ATOMS: atom_id res chain seq x y z
N MET A 1 -5.91 17.95 6.06
CA MET A 1 -5.97 17.55 7.49
C MET A 1 -6.36 16.08 7.57
N ARG A 2 -5.57 15.22 8.24
CA ARG A 2 -5.93 13.79 8.41
C ARG A 2 -7.04 13.68 9.45
N ASN A 3 -8.30 13.59 9.03
CA ASN A 3 -9.38 13.24 9.95
C ASN A 3 -9.37 11.73 10.25
N LEU A 4 -9.89 11.35 11.42
CA LEU A 4 -9.97 9.96 11.87
C LEU A 4 -10.75 9.09 10.86
N PHE A 5 -11.81 9.65 10.28
CA PHE A 5 -12.66 8.98 9.30
C PHE A 5 -11.87 8.45 8.10
N HIS A 6 -11.04 9.28 7.45
CA HIS A 6 -10.22 8.85 6.30
C HIS A 6 -9.22 7.77 6.70
N ALA A 7 -8.68 7.81 7.92
CA ALA A 7 -7.76 6.79 8.40
C ALA A 7 -8.47 5.45 8.60
N VAL A 8 -9.66 5.45 9.23
CA VAL A 8 -10.48 4.25 9.43
C VAL A 8 -10.93 3.68 8.09
N PHE A 9 -11.49 4.52 7.21
CA PHE A 9 -11.91 4.12 5.87
C PHE A 9 -10.76 3.48 5.09
N TYR A 10 -9.58 4.13 5.07
CA TYR A 10 -8.39 3.57 4.42
C TYR A 10 -8.05 2.18 4.95
N TRP A 11 -7.92 2.02 6.27
CA TRP A 11 -7.50 0.75 6.85
C TRP A 11 -8.52 -0.37 6.71
N ILE A 12 -9.83 -0.07 6.80
CA ILE A 12 -10.89 -1.05 6.57
C ILE A 12 -10.81 -1.54 5.12
N ASN A 13 -10.74 -0.65 4.13
CA ASN A 13 -10.70 -1.05 2.72
C ASN A 13 -9.42 -1.83 2.38
N VAL A 14 -8.25 -1.36 2.84
CA VAL A 14 -6.96 -2.02 2.60
C VAL A 14 -6.93 -3.42 3.22
N ARG A 15 -7.43 -3.61 4.45
CA ARG A 15 -7.38 -4.91 5.16
C ARG A 15 -8.53 -5.86 4.82
N SER A 16 -9.56 -5.41 4.09
CA SER A 16 -10.70 -6.24 3.69
C SER A 16 -10.59 -6.67 2.23
N TRP A 17 -11.44 -6.13 1.36
CA TRP A 17 -11.61 -6.56 -0.03
C TRP A 17 -10.32 -6.36 -0.84
N MET A 18 -9.57 -5.27 -0.62
CA MET A 18 -8.36 -5.02 -1.42
C MET A 18 -7.27 -6.04 -1.09
N SER A 19 -7.08 -6.34 0.21
CA SER A 19 -6.23 -7.46 0.61
C SER A 19 -6.75 -8.75 -0.02
N ALA A 20 -8.02 -9.12 0.17
CA ALA A 20 -8.56 -10.37 -0.36
C ALA A 20 -8.33 -10.53 -1.87
N LEU A 21 -8.67 -9.51 -2.66
CA LEU A 21 -8.47 -9.50 -4.11
C LEU A 21 -7.00 -9.70 -4.46
N ILE A 22 -6.12 -8.89 -3.87
CA ILE A 22 -4.67 -9.00 -4.07
C ILE A 22 -4.26 -10.43 -3.71
N TRP A 23 -4.56 -10.93 -2.49
CA TRP A 23 -4.25 -12.26 -1.96
C TRP A 23 -4.69 -13.43 -2.85
N LEU A 24 -5.77 -13.27 -3.63
CA LEU A 24 -6.26 -14.29 -4.55
C LEU A 24 -5.59 -14.24 -5.93
N VAL A 25 -5.32 -13.05 -6.48
CA VAL A 25 -4.93 -12.90 -7.89
C VAL A 25 -3.43 -12.85 -8.15
N THR A 26 -2.60 -12.83 -7.10
CA THR A 26 -1.14 -12.81 -7.28
C THR A 26 -0.43 -13.91 -6.50
N ARG A 27 0.73 -14.34 -7.00
CA ARG A 27 1.69 -15.12 -6.21
C ARG A 27 2.72 -14.15 -5.66
N ARG A 28 3.03 -14.23 -4.36
CA ARG A 28 4.01 -13.34 -3.74
C ARG A 28 5.00 -14.14 -2.92
N ASP A 29 6.24 -13.72 -3.00
CA ASP A 29 7.31 -14.07 -2.09
C ASP A 29 7.75 -12.78 -1.40
N ILE A 30 7.43 -12.64 -0.12
CA ILE A 30 7.67 -11.40 0.64
C ILE A 30 8.83 -11.65 1.59
N LYS A 31 9.94 -10.94 1.37
CA LYS A 31 11.15 -11.02 2.19
C LYS A 31 11.45 -9.67 2.82
N GLY A 32 11.95 -9.67 4.05
CA GLY A 32 12.41 -8.44 4.72
C GLY A 32 11.29 -7.51 5.22
N ARG A 33 10.05 -7.99 5.34
CA ARG A 33 8.91 -7.17 5.81
C ARG A 33 9.16 -6.62 7.23
N GLU A 34 9.85 -7.38 8.06
CA GLU A 34 10.28 -7.04 9.41
C GLU A 34 11.26 -5.86 9.46
N ARG A 35 11.99 -5.61 8.38
CA ARG A 35 12.98 -4.53 8.28
C ARG A 35 12.35 -3.16 8.04
N ILE A 36 11.06 -3.12 7.75
CA ILE A 36 10.35 -1.88 7.43
C ILE A 36 10.05 -1.09 8.72
N PRO A 37 10.56 0.15 8.86
CA PRO A 37 10.28 0.99 10.03
C PRO A 37 8.79 1.27 10.19
N ARG A 38 8.22 0.91 11.34
CA ARG A 38 6.79 1.12 11.66
C ARG A 38 6.42 2.58 11.90
N LYS A 39 7.41 3.40 12.27
CA LYS A 39 7.28 4.84 12.56
C LYS A 39 8.46 5.58 11.93
N GLY A 40 8.39 6.91 11.88
CA GLY A 40 9.43 7.77 11.30
C GLY A 40 9.33 7.92 9.78
N ALA A 41 10.21 8.74 9.22
CA ALA A 41 10.29 9.00 7.78
C ALA A 41 10.75 7.73 7.02
N LEU A 42 10.16 7.49 5.86
CA LEU A 42 10.50 6.39 4.96
C LEU A 42 10.12 6.79 3.55
N ILE A 43 11.03 6.62 2.59
CA ILE A 43 10.73 6.67 1.17
C ILE A 43 10.68 5.22 0.68
N LEU A 44 9.53 4.82 0.14
CA LEU A 44 9.38 3.53 -0.53
C LEU A 44 9.71 3.73 -2.02
N ALA A 45 10.82 3.17 -2.46
CA ALA A 45 11.18 3.08 -3.87
C ALA A 45 10.98 1.63 -4.33
N SER A 46 10.36 1.46 -5.50
CA SER A 46 10.15 0.17 -6.14
C SER A 46 10.38 0.31 -7.63
N ASN A 47 10.76 -0.78 -8.29
CA ASN A 47 10.60 -0.89 -9.73
C ASN A 47 9.12 -0.75 -10.07
N HIS A 48 8.81 -0.20 -11.25
CA HIS A 48 7.45 0.00 -11.73
C HIS A 48 7.27 -0.73 -13.07
N LEU A 49 6.59 -1.87 -13.03
CA LEU A 49 6.32 -2.75 -14.16
C LEU A 49 4.87 -2.64 -14.64
N ASN A 50 3.91 -2.41 -13.74
CA ASN A 50 2.49 -2.40 -14.07
C ASN A 50 1.73 -1.34 -13.27
N LEU A 51 0.59 -0.89 -13.81
CA LEU A 51 -0.32 0.03 -13.09
C LEU A 51 -0.83 -0.55 -11.76
N THR A 52 -0.75 -1.87 -11.57
CA THR A 52 -1.12 -2.57 -10.33
C THR A 52 -0.06 -2.53 -9.24
N ASP A 53 1.13 -1.97 -9.48
CA ASP A 53 2.19 -1.93 -8.48
C ASP A 53 1.79 -1.12 -7.23
N PRO A 54 1.19 0.09 -7.34
CA PRO A 54 0.75 0.85 -6.17
C PRO A 54 -0.26 0.12 -5.27
N PRO A 55 -1.36 -0.50 -5.76
CA PRO A 55 -2.28 -1.23 -4.89
C PRO A 55 -1.64 -2.48 -4.27
N ILE A 56 -0.80 -3.22 -5.01
CA ILE A 56 -0.07 -4.38 -4.46
C ILE A 56 0.83 -3.92 -3.30
N LEU A 57 1.68 -2.91 -3.54
CA LEU A 57 2.58 -2.38 -2.51
C LEU A 57 1.81 -1.80 -1.32
N THR A 58 0.66 -1.16 -1.56
CA THR A 58 -0.19 -0.62 -0.49
C THR A 58 -0.68 -1.72 0.45
N VAL A 59 -1.08 -2.88 -0.07
CA VAL A 59 -1.47 -4.05 0.75
C VAL A 59 -0.26 -4.66 1.45
N MET A 60 0.88 -4.76 0.76
CA MET A 60 2.08 -5.39 1.32
C MET A 60 2.80 -4.52 2.35
N MET A 61 2.56 -3.21 2.39
CA MET A 61 3.24 -2.36 3.35
C MET A 61 2.62 -2.43 4.76
N PRO A 62 3.44 -2.57 5.82
CA PRO A 62 2.95 -2.56 7.21
C PRO A 62 2.46 -1.19 7.70
N ARG A 63 2.57 -0.15 6.87
CA ARG A 63 2.22 1.24 7.17
C ARG A 63 1.60 1.87 5.94
N ARG A 64 0.80 2.91 6.14
CA ARG A 64 0.19 3.67 5.05
C ARG A 64 1.28 4.23 4.13
N VAL A 65 1.08 4.04 2.82
CA VAL A 65 1.87 4.65 1.76
C VAL A 65 1.08 5.85 1.22
N VAL A 66 1.79 6.93 0.94
CA VAL A 66 1.25 8.10 0.22
C VAL A 66 2.01 8.15 -1.10
N TRP A 67 1.28 7.96 -2.19
CA TRP A 67 1.86 7.90 -3.53
C TRP A 67 2.01 9.30 -4.10
N MET A 68 3.11 9.51 -4.83
CA MET A 68 3.24 10.61 -5.76
C MET A 68 2.82 10.08 -7.12
N SER A 69 1.64 10.48 -7.57
CA SER A 69 1.13 10.14 -8.89
C SER A 69 0.83 11.41 -9.67
N LYS A 70 0.82 11.27 -10.99
CA LYS A 70 0.44 12.35 -11.88
C LYS A 70 -1.03 12.73 -11.68
N GLN A 71 -1.37 13.97 -12.02
CA GLN A 71 -2.73 14.50 -11.84
C GLN A 71 -3.74 13.76 -12.73
N GLU A 72 -3.35 13.34 -13.93
CA GLU A 72 -4.21 12.64 -14.91
C GLU A 72 -4.67 11.25 -14.44
N LEU A 73 -4.18 10.77 -13.29
CA LEU A 73 -4.60 9.52 -12.66
C LEU A 73 -5.76 9.74 -11.66
N PHE A 74 -6.28 10.97 -11.53
CA PHE A 74 -7.34 11.37 -10.60
C PHE A 74 -8.37 12.28 -11.27
#